data_AF-A0A0F8BLQ2-F1
#
_entry.id   AF-A0A0F8BLQ2-F1
#
_cell.length_a   1.000
_cell.length_b   1.000
_cell.length_c   1.000
_cell.angle_alpha   90.00
_cell.angle_beta   90.00
_cell.angle_gamma   90.00
#
_symmetry.space_group_name_H-M   'P 1'
#
loop_
_entity.id
_entity.type
_entity.pdbx_description
1 polymer ?
#
loop_
_entity_poly.entity_id
_entity_poly.type
_entity_poly.pdbx_seq_one_letter_code
_entity_poly.pdbx_strand_id
1 'polypeptide(L)'
;MENIRGPSGPYELQKFEGLDDVEDIKLMSDQEFGGFSTSNSEYISTREDSNGRSDRGYMRWYGTISNQLPKDRFKVKRSGFAAFRTCDQKLTAFGYGKWDVDPWNYLALRIKSDGRSYFVNIMTESIVPQDVFQHRLFAKRPGEWETVLIDWRDFMRTNHGMVIEPQIQLIKQRVLTVGISLIDRKPGPFELCVERIWATNSLRDHTTDERRALSSNGLKNKQGEDVTWKMD
;
A
#
# COMPACT_ATOMS: atom_id res chain seq x y z
N MET A 1 14.64 -10.34 34.51
CA MET A 1 14.44 -9.88 33.12
C MET A 1 13.14 -10.51 32.64
N GLU A 2 12.04 -9.78 32.72
CA GLU A 2 10.77 -10.24 32.14
C GLU A 2 10.93 -10.29 30.62
N ASN A 3 10.76 -11.48 30.05
CA ASN A 3 10.61 -11.63 28.61
C ASN A 3 9.27 -11.00 28.23
N ILE A 4 9.29 -9.73 27.80
CA ILE A 4 8.15 -9.09 27.14
C ILE A 4 7.89 -9.92 25.88
N ARG A 5 6.91 -10.83 25.95
CA ARG A 5 6.41 -11.54 24.78
C ARG A 5 5.78 -10.45 23.90
N GLY A 6 6.39 -10.18 22.75
CA GLY A 6 5.77 -9.37 21.71
C GLY A 6 4.39 -9.92 21.32
N PRO A 7 3.56 -9.15 20.62
CA PRO A 7 2.20 -9.55 20.29
C PRO A 7 2.16 -10.92 19.60
N SER A 8 1.22 -11.76 20.03
CA SER A 8 1.16 -13.17 19.62
C SER A 8 0.51 -13.40 18.25
N GLY A 9 -0.03 -12.36 17.60
CA GLY A 9 -0.81 -12.47 16.36
C GLY A 9 -0.61 -11.31 15.38
N PRO A 10 -1.16 -11.42 14.16
CA PRO A 10 -1.17 -10.32 13.20
C PRO A 10 -2.05 -9.16 13.70
N TYR A 11 -1.72 -7.94 13.27
CA TYR A 11 -2.55 -6.76 13.51
C TYR A 11 -3.19 -6.29 12.20
N GLU A 12 -4.50 -6.49 12.08
CA GLU A 12 -5.24 -6.17 10.86
C GLU A 12 -5.37 -4.65 10.68
N LEU A 13 -4.99 -4.14 9.50
CA LEU A 13 -5.08 -2.72 9.17
C LEU A 13 -6.29 -2.48 8.25
N GLN A 14 -6.51 -3.37 7.28
CA GLN A 14 -7.69 -3.33 6.40
C GLN A 14 -8.00 -4.74 5.89
N LYS A 15 -9.27 -5.15 5.97
CA LYS A 15 -9.76 -6.41 5.40
C LYS A 15 -11.03 -6.13 4.62
N PHE A 16 -11.18 -6.71 3.43
CA PHE A 16 -12.33 -6.46 2.57
C PHE A 16 -13.27 -7.67 2.59
N GLU A 17 -14.24 -7.65 3.49
CA GLU A 17 -15.22 -8.73 3.69
C GLU A 17 -16.62 -8.34 3.21
N GLY A 18 -16.89 -7.05 2.97
CA GLY A 18 -18.15 -6.57 2.41
C GLY A 18 -18.04 -5.25 1.66
N LEU A 19 -19.21 -4.75 1.25
CA LEU A 19 -19.34 -3.46 0.55
C LEU A 19 -18.87 -2.29 1.41
N ASP A 20 -19.25 -2.26 2.68
CA ASP A 20 -18.88 -1.21 3.64
C ASP A 20 -17.35 -1.01 3.70
N ASP A 21 -16.57 -2.09 3.62
CA ASP A 21 -15.10 -2.02 3.65
C ASP A 21 -14.50 -1.37 2.39
N VAL A 22 -15.18 -1.53 1.25
CA VAL A 22 -14.79 -0.92 -0.03
C VAL A 22 -15.30 0.52 -0.14
N GLU A 23 -16.39 0.85 0.55
CA GLU A 23 -16.86 2.23 0.70
C GLU A 23 -16.01 3.03 1.69
N ASP A 24 -15.37 2.37 2.68
CA ASP A 24 -14.46 2.99 3.65
C ASP A 24 -13.01 3.15 3.13
N ILE A 25 -12.87 3.43 1.83
CA ILE A 25 -11.60 3.84 1.21
C ILE A 25 -11.74 5.16 0.45
N LYS A 26 -10.65 5.92 0.41
CA LYS A 26 -10.56 7.14 -0.39
C LYS A 26 -9.88 6.84 -1.73
N LEU A 27 -10.65 6.89 -2.81
CA LEU A 27 -10.14 6.88 -4.18
C LEU A 27 -9.56 8.24 -4.56
N MET A 28 -8.46 8.24 -5.32
CA MET A 28 -7.76 9.42 -5.80
C MET A 28 -7.28 9.19 -7.24
N SER A 29 -7.25 10.23 -8.06
CA SER A 29 -6.60 10.22 -9.37
C SER A 29 -6.21 11.64 -9.78
N ASP A 30 -5.52 11.77 -10.91
CA ASP A 30 -5.20 13.08 -11.48
C ASP A 30 -6.44 13.92 -11.87
N GLN A 31 -7.66 13.37 -11.84
CA GLN A 31 -8.91 14.11 -12.04
C GLN A 31 -9.08 15.27 -11.06
N GLU A 32 -8.56 15.16 -9.82
CA GLU A 32 -8.56 16.26 -8.84
C GLU A 32 -7.85 17.51 -9.40
N PHE A 33 -6.91 17.30 -10.32
CA PHE A 33 -6.16 18.35 -11.00
C PHE A 33 -6.63 18.60 -12.44
N GLY A 34 -7.72 17.96 -12.89
CA GLY A 34 -8.25 18.06 -14.26
C GLY A 34 -7.63 17.03 -15.24
N GLY A 35 -6.92 16.03 -14.73
CA GLY A 35 -6.44 14.90 -15.51
C GLY A 35 -7.57 13.95 -15.95
N PHE A 36 -7.19 12.90 -16.66
CA PHE A 36 -8.11 11.99 -17.34
C PHE A 36 -7.96 10.53 -16.88
N SER A 37 -7.20 10.27 -15.82
CA SER A 37 -7.09 8.94 -15.22
C SER A 37 -8.29 8.64 -14.32
N THR A 38 -8.74 7.39 -14.32
CA THR A 38 -9.85 6.94 -13.47
C THR A 38 -9.35 6.03 -12.35
N SER A 39 -10.04 6.06 -11.21
CA SER A 39 -9.78 5.20 -10.06
C SER A 39 -11.14 4.76 -9.51
N ASN A 40 -11.42 3.45 -9.56
CA ASN A 40 -12.68 2.87 -9.13
C ASN A 40 -12.41 1.66 -8.24
N SER A 41 -13.35 1.34 -7.36
CA SER A 41 -13.33 0.13 -6.54
C SER A 41 -14.68 -0.58 -6.55
N GLU A 42 -14.65 -1.89 -6.40
CA GLU A 42 -15.84 -2.72 -6.16
C GLU A 42 -15.50 -3.89 -5.24
N TYR A 43 -16.48 -4.33 -4.44
CA TYR A 43 -16.36 -5.55 -3.65
C TYR A 43 -16.73 -6.76 -4.51
N ILE A 44 -15.90 -7.80 -4.46
CA ILE A 44 -16.15 -9.08 -5.15
C ILE A 44 -16.25 -10.19 -4.11
N SER A 45 -17.41 -10.84 -4.06
CA SER A 45 -17.65 -12.06 -3.29
C SER A 45 -17.00 -13.26 -3.98
N THR A 46 -16.35 -14.15 -3.21
CA THR A 46 -15.72 -15.38 -3.74
C THR A 46 -16.57 -16.64 -3.57
N ARG A 47 -17.63 -16.59 -2.75
CA ARG A 47 -18.64 -17.65 -2.60
C ARG A 47 -19.96 -17.03 -2.19
N GLU A 48 -21.03 -17.35 -2.91
CA GLU A 48 -22.39 -17.20 -2.41
C GLU A 48 -22.75 -18.49 -1.66
N ASP A 49 -23.05 -18.41 -0.37
CA ASP A 49 -23.77 -19.50 0.28
C ASP A 49 -25.23 -19.54 -0.24
N SER A 50 -25.95 -20.65 -0.01
CA SER A 50 -27.34 -20.81 -0.44
C SER A 50 -28.32 -19.80 0.18
N ASN A 51 -27.85 -18.96 1.12
CA ASN A 51 -28.59 -17.89 1.78
C ASN A 51 -28.15 -16.48 1.30
N GLY A 52 -27.28 -16.37 0.30
CA GLY A 52 -26.81 -15.11 -0.27
C GLY A 52 -25.82 -14.33 0.60
N ARG A 53 -25.23 -14.95 1.63
CA ARG A 53 -24.12 -14.38 2.40
C ARG A 53 -22.78 -14.85 1.83
N SER A 54 -21.87 -13.90 1.63
CA SER A 54 -20.47 -14.19 1.32
C SER A 54 -19.64 -14.17 2.58
N ASP A 55 -18.95 -15.27 2.88
CA ASP A 55 -18.01 -15.35 4.02
C ASP A 55 -16.59 -14.91 3.62
N ARG A 56 -16.35 -14.65 2.33
CA ARG A 56 -15.03 -14.28 1.79
C ARG A 56 -15.16 -13.43 0.54
N GLY A 57 -14.50 -12.28 0.53
CA GLY A 57 -14.39 -11.45 -0.65
C GLY A 57 -13.07 -10.70 -0.71
N TYR A 58 -13.01 -9.76 -1.65
CA TYR A 58 -11.88 -8.87 -1.82
C TYR A 58 -12.34 -7.57 -2.50
N MET A 59 -11.54 -6.52 -2.36
CA MET A 59 -11.69 -5.32 -3.17
C MET A 59 -11.01 -5.52 -4.52
N ARG A 60 -11.71 -5.23 -5.62
CA ARG A 60 -11.11 -5.00 -6.93
C ARG A 60 -10.93 -3.50 -7.12
N TRP A 61 -9.68 -3.05 -7.20
CA TRP A 61 -9.33 -1.67 -7.55
C TRP A 61 -8.88 -1.61 -9.01
N TYR A 62 -9.55 -0.77 -9.82
CA TYR A 62 -9.36 -0.74 -11.27
C TYR A 62 -9.61 0.65 -11.87
N GLY A 63 -9.15 0.84 -13.09
CA GLY A 63 -9.33 2.09 -13.82
C GLY A 63 -8.45 2.17 -15.06
N THR A 64 -8.24 3.38 -15.56
CA THR A 64 -7.41 3.66 -16.73
C THR A 64 -6.47 4.81 -16.42
N ILE A 65 -5.18 4.66 -16.75
CA ILE A 65 -4.20 5.74 -16.68
C ILE A 65 -4.19 6.53 -17.99
N SER A 66 -4.17 7.86 -17.89
CA SER A 66 -3.97 8.78 -19.01
C SER A 66 -2.89 9.81 -18.67
N ASN A 67 -1.95 10.02 -19.57
CA ASN A 67 -0.92 11.05 -19.42
C ASN A 67 -1.36 12.41 -20.00
N GLN A 68 -2.60 12.52 -20.47
CA GLN A 68 -3.11 13.76 -21.04
C GLN A 68 -3.16 14.86 -19.97
N LEU A 69 -2.65 16.05 -20.32
CA LEU A 69 -2.71 17.23 -19.47
C LEU A 69 -4.01 18.01 -19.74
N PRO A 70 -4.64 18.59 -18.70
CA PRO A 70 -5.75 19.52 -18.87
C PRO A 70 -5.35 20.73 -19.70
N LYS A 71 -6.15 21.07 -20.72
CA LYS A 71 -5.89 22.20 -21.63
C LYS A 71 -6.09 23.55 -20.94
N ASP A 72 -6.94 23.60 -19.92
CA ASP A 72 -7.37 24.78 -19.19
C ASP A 72 -6.54 25.05 -17.92
N ARG A 73 -5.65 24.13 -17.52
CA ARG A 73 -4.84 24.24 -16.29
C ARG A 73 -3.34 24.10 -16.55
N PHE A 74 -2.73 25.15 -17.11
CA PHE A 74 -1.29 25.20 -17.47
C PHE A 74 -0.30 24.97 -16.31
N LYS A 75 -0.75 25.10 -15.04
CA LYS A 75 0.08 24.79 -13.86
C LYS A 75 0.29 23.28 -13.66
N VAL A 76 -0.55 22.43 -14.25
CA VAL A 76 -0.45 20.97 -14.15
C VAL A 76 0.61 20.48 -15.13
N LYS A 77 1.79 20.15 -14.60
CA LYS A 77 2.94 19.69 -15.40
C LYS A 77 3.04 18.16 -15.48
N ARG A 78 2.28 17.43 -14.66
CA ARG A 78 2.32 15.97 -14.55
C ARG A 78 0.90 15.44 -14.35
N SER A 79 0.60 14.35 -15.04
CA SER A 79 -0.65 13.59 -15.00
C SER A 79 -0.30 12.10 -15.14
N GLY A 80 -1.27 11.21 -15.05
CA GLY A 80 -1.09 9.76 -15.16
C GLY A 80 -0.92 9.08 -13.81
N PHE A 81 -1.81 9.34 -12.86
CA PHE A 81 -1.87 8.56 -11.62
C PHE A 81 -3.29 8.18 -11.20
N ALA A 82 -3.36 7.04 -10.51
CA ALA A 82 -4.51 6.60 -9.74
C ALA A 82 -4.02 6.04 -8.40
N ALA A 83 -4.83 6.19 -7.36
CA ALA A 83 -4.53 5.64 -6.05
C ALA A 83 -5.81 5.36 -5.25
N PHE A 84 -5.66 4.58 -4.20
CA PHE A 84 -6.59 4.55 -3.08
C PHE A 84 -5.84 4.53 -1.75
N ARG A 85 -6.51 4.89 -0.67
CA ARG A 85 -6.03 4.68 0.70
C ARG A 85 -7.19 4.35 1.63
N THR A 86 -6.89 3.76 2.78
CA THR A 86 -7.84 3.69 3.89
C THR A 86 -8.31 5.09 4.29
N CYS A 87 -9.55 5.20 4.74
CA CYS A 87 -10.02 6.42 5.39
C CYS A 87 -9.18 6.78 6.62
N ASP A 88 -9.23 8.05 7.00
CA ASP A 88 -8.60 8.49 8.25
C ASP A 88 -9.32 7.81 9.42
N GLN A 89 -8.56 7.34 10.41
CA GLN A 89 -9.16 6.60 11.51
C GLN A 89 -10.14 7.47 12.29
N LYS A 90 -11.27 6.86 12.65
CA LYS A 90 -12.39 7.56 13.30
C LYS A 90 -11.95 8.20 14.62
N LEU A 91 -12.61 9.31 14.94
CA LEU A 91 -12.41 10.00 16.21
C LEU A 91 -12.86 9.11 17.36
N THR A 92 -11.97 8.90 18.33
CA THR A 92 -12.27 8.24 19.60
C THR A 92 -12.35 9.28 20.72
N ALA A 93 -12.81 8.88 21.90
CA ALA A 93 -12.78 9.73 23.09
C ALA A 93 -11.37 10.23 23.48
N PHE A 94 -10.31 9.62 22.91
CA PHE A 94 -8.90 9.95 23.14
C PHE A 94 -8.25 10.65 21.94
N GLY A 95 -9.04 11.12 20.96
CA GLY A 95 -8.57 11.74 19.72
C GLY A 95 -8.65 10.82 18.51
N TYR A 96 -8.07 11.24 17.39
CA TYR A 96 -8.01 10.42 16.17
C TYR A 96 -7.25 9.12 16.43
N GLY A 97 -7.82 8.00 15.99
CA GLY A 97 -7.13 6.72 16.02
C GLY A 97 -5.81 6.79 15.25
N LYS A 98 -4.82 6.04 15.72
CA LYS A 98 -3.57 5.76 14.99
C LYS A 98 -3.26 4.29 15.15
N TRP A 99 -2.68 3.68 14.13
CA TRP A 99 -2.10 2.34 14.28
C TRP A 99 -0.71 2.45 14.89
N ASP A 100 -0.50 1.72 15.98
CA ASP A 100 0.82 1.40 16.49
C ASP A 100 1.26 0.05 15.92
N VAL A 101 2.08 0.08 14.88
CA VAL A 101 2.62 -1.10 14.21
C VAL A 101 4.07 -1.40 14.63
N ASP A 102 4.62 -0.65 15.58
CA ASP A 102 6.01 -0.81 16.04
C ASP A 102 6.36 -2.25 16.50
N PRO A 103 5.44 -2.99 17.14
CA PRO A 103 5.71 -4.38 17.53
C PRO A 103 5.84 -5.39 16.38
N TRP A 104 5.56 -4.99 15.13
CA TRP A 104 5.62 -5.86 13.95
C TRP A 104 6.70 -5.42 12.97
N ASN A 105 7.43 -6.39 12.42
CA ASN A 105 8.54 -6.15 11.50
C ASN A 105 8.08 -5.89 10.07
N TYR A 106 6.96 -6.46 9.67
CA TYR A 106 6.50 -6.42 8.28
C TYR A 106 5.08 -5.88 8.13
N LEU A 107 4.86 -5.17 7.04
CA LEU A 107 3.55 -4.96 6.43
C LEU A 107 3.30 -6.08 5.42
N ALA A 108 2.14 -6.72 5.52
CA ALA A 108 1.71 -7.79 4.64
C ALA A 108 0.50 -7.36 3.82
N LEU A 109 0.47 -7.72 2.54
CA LEU A 109 -0.65 -7.50 1.62
C LEU A 109 -0.98 -8.79 0.88
N ARG A 110 -2.24 -9.19 0.89
CA ARG A 110 -2.74 -10.33 0.10
C ARG A 110 -3.38 -9.79 -1.16
N ILE A 111 -2.73 -10.00 -2.30
CA ILE A 111 -3.05 -9.31 -3.55
C ILE A 111 -3.05 -10.26 -4.76
N LYS A 112 -3.74 -9.84 -5.82
CA LYS A 112 -3.61 -10.38 -7.19
C LYS A 112 -3.44 -9.20 -8.14
N SER A 113 -2.26 -9.10 -8.76
CA SER A 113 -1.87 -7.96 -9.59
C SER A 113 -1.94 -8.29 -11.08
N ASP A 114 -2.27 -7.31 -11.91
CA ASP A 114 -2.14 -7.36 -13.37
C ASP A 114 -0.69 -7.22 -13.89
N GLY A 115 0.30 -7.05 -12.99
CA GLY A 115 1.72 -6.87 -13.35
C GLY A 115 2.15 -5.41 -13.55
N ARG A 116 1.28 -4.43 -13.31
CA ARG A 116 1.64 -3.00 -13.27
C ARG A 116 2.59 -2.71 -12.09
N SER A 117 3.31 -1.59 -12.19
CA SER A 117 4.26 -1.16 -11.14
C SER A 117 3.59 -0.31 -10.08
N TYR A 118 2.89 -0.98 -9.16
CA TYR A 118 2.23 -0.35 -8.01
C TYR A 118 3.22 0.04 -6.90
N PHE A 119 2.79 0.97 -6.06
CA PHE A 119 3.50 1.41 -4.86
C PHE A 119 2.57 1.36 -3.66
N VAL A 120 3.06 0.82 -2.54
CA VAL A 120 2.41 0.92 -1.24
C VAL A 120 2.82 2.25 -0.60
N ASN A 121 1.83 2.97 -0.08
CA ASN A 121 1.97 4.30 0.50
C ASN A 121 1.54 4.25 1.96
N ILE A 122 2.35 4.82 2.85
CA ILE A 122 2.02 4.98 4.26
C ILE A 122 2.07 6.47 4.60
N MET A 123 0.98 6.96 5.19
CA MET A 123 1.00 8.26 5.86
C MET A 123 1.11 8.04 7.36
N THR A 124 2.00 8.78 7.99
CA THR A 124 2.19 8.82 9.44
C THR A 124 2.20 10.28 9.86
N GLU A 125 2.02 10.56 11.15
CA GLU A 125 2.26 11.91 11.65
C GLU A 125 3.71 12.33 11.36
N SER A 126 3.86 13.31 10.47
CA SER A 126 5.14 13.93 10.14
C SER A 126 5.06 15.43 10.42
N ILE A 127 6.22 16.03 10.64
CA ILE A 127 6.38 17.49 10.72
C ILE A 127 5.88 18.15 9.43
N VAL A 128 6.07 17.47 8.28
CA VAL A 128 5.57 17.91 6.97
C VAL A 128 4.36 17.05 6.62
N PRO A 129 3.12 17.60 6.66
CA PRO A 129 1.90 16.81 6.46
C PRO A 129 1.78 16.11 5.10
N GLN A 130 2.55 16.55 4.11
CA GLN A 130 2.56 15.99 2.75
C GLN A 130 3.53 14.82 2.58
N ASP A 131 4.30 14.47 3.61
CA ASP A 131 5.22 13.35 3.54
C ASP A 131 4.47 12.03 3.41
N VAL A 132 4.82 11.27 2.38
CA VAL A 132 4.34 9.91 2.16
C VAL A 132 5.53 8.98 2.11
N PHE A 133 5.45 7.91 2.89
CA PHE A 133 6.43 6.83 2.87
C PHE A 133 6.02 5.81 1.82
N GLN A 134 6.87 5.56 0.83
CA GLN A 134 6.55 4.73 -0.33
C GLN A 134 7.50 3.54 -0.43
N HIS A 135 6.94 2.39 -0.81
CA HIS A 135 7.68 1.22 -1.21
C HIS A 135 7.06 0.61 -2.47
N ARG A 136 7.87 0.09 -3.38
CA ARG A 136 7.35 -0.57 -4.60
C ARG A 136 6.69 -1.89 -4.24
N LEU A 137 5.48 -2.14 -4.75
CA LEU A 137 4.81 -3.42 -4.58
C LEU A 137 5.34 -4.42 -5.61
N PHE A 138 6.16 -5.37 -5.15
CA PHE A 138 6.74 -6.40 -6.01
C PHE A 138 5.84 -7.64 -6.04
N ALA A 139 4.91 -7.68 -7.01
CA ALA A 139 4.16 -8.89 -7.33
C ALA A 139 5.04 -9.83 -8.19
N LYS A 140 5.26 -11.07 -7.72
CA LYS A 140 6.08 -12.07 -8.41
C LYS A 140 5.27 -12.95 -9.35
N ARG A 141 3.96 -13.04 -9.11
CA ARG A 141 3.05 -13.92 -9.87
C ARG A 141 1.84 -13.12 -10.35
N PRO A 142 2.01 -12.25 -11.37
CA PRO A 142 0.89 -11.54 -11.97
C PRO A 142 -0.23 -12.49 -12.40
N GLY A 143 -1.48 -12.11 -12.13
CA GLY A 143 -2.68 -12.94 -12.37
C GLY A 143 -2.97 -13.98 -11.28
N GLU A 144 -2.04 -14.24 -10.36
CA GLU A 144 -2.25 -15.14 -9.23
C GLU A 144 -2.33 -14.39 -7.91
N TRP A 145 -3.01 -15.00 -6.94
CA TRP A 145 -3.03 -14.48 -5.59
C TRP A 145 -1.72 -14.81 -4.86
N GLU A 146 -1.05 -13.79 -4.35
CA GLU A 146 0.14 -13.91 -3.52
C GLU A 146 0.08 -13.02 -2.27
N THR A 147 0.91 -13.35 -1.27
CA THR A 147 1.12 -12.49 -0.11
C THR A 147 2.46 -11.80 -0.30
N VAL A 148 2.48 -10.47 -0.23
CA VAL A 148 3.71 -9.68 -0.28
C VAL A 148 4.01 -9.17 1.12
N LEU A 149 5.25 -9.36 1.59
CA LEU A 149 5.77 -8.75 2.81
C LEU A 149 6.75 -7.64 2.46
N ILE A 150 6.63 -6.53 3.19
CA ILE A 150 7.52 -5.37 3.08
C ILE A 150 8.00 -5.06 4.50
N ASP A 151 9.31 -4.96 4.71
CA ASP A 151 9.84 -4.48 5.98
C ASP A 151 9.49 -3.00 6.13
N TRP A 152 8.96 -2.61 7.30
CA TRP A 152 8.63 -1.21 7.56
C TRP A 152 9.82 -0.26 7.39
N ARG A 153 11.06 -0.76 7.51
CA ARG A 153 12.31 -0.01 7.33
C ARG A 153 12.65 0.28 5.87
N ASP A 154 12.06 -0.44 4.92
CA ASP A 154 12.36 -0.30 3.49
C ASP A 154 11.56 0.85 2.83
N PHE A 155 10.60 1.43 3.55
CA PHE A 155 9.83 2.56 3.06
C PHE A 155 10.68 3.83 3.00
N MET A 156 10.67 4.49 1.84
CA MET A 156 11.39 5.74 1.62
C MET A 156 10.43 6.93 1.66
N ARG A 157 10.85 8.04 2.27
CA ARG A 157 10.06 9.26 2.33
C ARG A 157 10.05 9.99 0.99
N THR A 158 8.86 10.37 0.55
CA THR A 158 8.61 11.06 -0.72
C THR A 158 7.63 12.23 -0.56
N ASN A 159 7.75 13.23 -1.43
CA ASN A 159 6.74 14.27 -1.66
C ASN A 159 6.38 14.29 -3.13
N HIS A 160 5.09 14.26 -3.46
CA HIS A 160 4.62 14.28 -4.86
C HIS A 160 5.34 13.26 -5.78
N GLY A 161 5.67 12.08 -5.23
CA GLY A 161 6.39 11.01 -5.95
C GLY A 161 7.88 11.28 -6.19
N MET A 162 8.48 12.24 -5.48
CA MET A 162 9.92 12.53 -5.50
C MET A 162 10.51 12.22 -4.13
N VAL A 163 11.64 11.50 -4.10
CA VAL A 163 12.37 11.22 -2.86
C VAL A 163 12.89 12.53 -2.26
N ILE A 164 12.68 12.72 -0.95
CA ILE A 164 13.07 13.96 -0.24
C ILE A 164 14.21 13.69 0.74
N GLU A 165 15.27 14.48 0.68
CA GLU A 165 16.28 14.51 1.74
C GLU A 165 15.98 15.61 2.79
N PRO A 166 16.29 15.39 4.09
CA PRO A 166 16.93 14.20 4.66
C PRO A 166 15.94 13.06 4.86
N GLN A 167 16.27 11.84 4.48
CA GLN A 167 15.46 10.68 4.85
C GLN A 167 15.33 10.58 6.39
N ILE A 168 14.08 10.45 6.86
CA ILE A 168 13.76 10.09 8.24
C ILE A 168 13.08 8.73 8.23
N GLN A 169 13.15 8.00 9.34
CA GLN A 169 12.44 6.74 9.46
C GLN A 169 10.94 6.97 9.65
N LEU A 170 10.15 6.00 9.18
CA LEU A 170 8.71 5.95 9.39
C LEU A 170 8.39 5.82 10.89
N ILE A 171 7.50 6.68 11.41
CA ILE A 171 7.05 6.64 12.81
C ILE A 171 5.97 5.56 12.95
N LYS A 172 6.39 4.33 13.29
CA LYS A 172 5.52 3.15 13.33
C LYS A 172 4.39 3.23 14.37
N GLN A 173 4.55 4.03 15.42
CA GLN A 173 3.56 4.20 16.49
C GLN A 173 2.38 5.09 16.08
N ARG A 174 2.51 5.81 14.95
CA ARG A 174 1.57 6.86 14.54
C ARG A 174 1.18 6.73 13.07
N VAL A 175 0.94 5.51 12.60
CA VAL A 175 0.49 5.30 11.23
C VAL A 175 -0.97 5.76 11.12
N LEU A 176 -1.22 6.64 10.14
CA LEU A 176 -2.53 7.23 9.88
C LEU A 176 -3.29 6.41 8.84
N THR A 177 -2.63 6.10 7.71
CA THR A 177 -3.27 5.37 6.61
C THR A 177 -2.30 4.50 5.85
N VAL A 178 -2.85 3.48 5.20
CA VAL A 178 -2.18 2.67 4.18
C VAL A 178 -2.93 2.82 2.87
N GLY A 179 -2.21 2.91 1.76
CA GLY A 179 -2.79 2.99 0.44
C GLY A 179 -1.92 2.36 -0.63
N ILE A 180 -2.46 2.28 -1.84
CA ILE A 180 -1.74 1.81 -3.02
C ILE A 180 -1.92 2.83 -4.12
N SER A 181 -0.85 3.07 -4.87
CA SER A 181 -0.86 3.98 -6.02
C SER A 181 -0.23 3.34 -7.25
N LEU A 182 -0.68 3.81 -8.41
CA LEU A 182 -0.09 3.55 -9.70
C LEU A 182 0.39 4.88 -10.30
N ILE A 183 1.70 4.99 -10.44
CA ILE A 183 2.40 6.18 -10.97
C ILE A 183 3.38 5.81 -12.10
N ASP A 184 3.10 4.70 -12.80
CA ASP A 184 3.99 4.15 -13.84
C ASP A 184 3.97 4.96 -15.15
N ARG A 185 3.02 5.89 -15.29
CA ARG A 185 2.78 6.72 -16.48
C ARG A 185 2.63 5.91 -17.76
N LYS A 186 2.17 4.67 -17.68
CA LYS A 186 1.86 3.86 -18.86
C LYS A 186 0.35 3.99 -19.12
N PRO A 187 -0.09 4.63 -20.21
CA PRO A 187 -1.52 4.73 -20.49
C PRO A 187 -2.19 3.36 -20.61
N GLY A 188 -3.48 3.29 -20.29
CA GLY A 188 -4.30 2.09 -20.44
C GLY A 188 -4.84 1.54 -19.12
N PRO A 189 -5.55 0.40 -19.17
CA PRO A 189 -6.26 -0.14 -18.03
C PRO A 189 -5.30 -0.71 -16.98
N PHE A 190 -5.74 -0.71 -15.73
CA PHE A 190 -5.07 -1.40 -14.64
C PHE A 190 -6.08 -2.12 -13.74
N GLU A 191 -5.62 -3.18 -13.09
CA GLU A 191 -6.38 -3.94 -12.09
C GLU A 191 -5.47 -4.49 -10.98
N LEU A 192 -5.89 -4.26 -9.74
CA LEU A 192 -5.30 -4.88 -8.55
C LEU A 192 -6.42 -5.34 -7.63
N CYS A 193 -6.45 -6.64 -7.33
CA CYS A 193 -7.31 -7.17 -6.28
C CYS A 193 -6.57 -7.20 -4.95
N VAL A 194 -7.24 -6.79 -3.88
CA VAL A 194 -6.71 -6.74 -2.52
C VAL A 194 -7.70 -7.43 -1.59
N GLU A 195 -7.27 -8.52 -0.97
CA GLU A 195 -8.07 -9.25 0.02
C GLU A 195 -7.93 -8.57 1.40
N ARG A 196 -6.69 -8.27 1.80
CA ARG A 196 -6.38 -7.67 3.10
C ARG A 196 -4.97 -7.10 3.22
N ILE A 197 -4.77 -6.28 4.25
CA ILE A 197 -3.54 -5.58 4.63
C ILE A 197 -3.37 -5.67 6.16
N TRP A 198 -2.25 -6.20 6.63
CA TRP A 198 -2.00 -6.41 8.06
C TRP A 198 -0.52 -6.29 8.44
N ALA A 199 -0.24 -5.95 9.69
CA ALA A 199 1.11 -6.01 10.25
C ALA A 199 1.39 -7.41 10.81
N THR A 200 2.59 -7.95 10.58
CA THR A 200 2.95 -9.30 11.02
C THR A 200 4.45 -9.49 11.31
N ASN A 201 4.74 -10.48 12.14
CA ASN A 201 6.07 -11.06 12.35
C ASN A 201 6.20 -12.46 11.71
N SER A 202 5.10 -12.99 11.15
CA SER A 202 5.05 -14.33 10.58
C SER A 202 5.50 -14.33 9.13
N LEU A 203 6.49 -15.16 8.82
CA LEU A 203 6.93 -15.43 7.45
C LEU A 203 6.29 -16.70 6.85
N ARG A 204 5.23 -17.24 7.50
CA ARG A 204 4.69 -18.57 7.20
C ARG A 204 4.25 -18.76 5.75
N ASP A 205 3.75 -17.71 5.11
CA ASP A 205 3.23 -17.77 3.73
C ASP A 205 4.32 -17.61 2.65
N HIS A 206 5.60 -17.51 3.04
CA HIS A 206 6.74 -17.33 2.14
C HIS A 206 7.60 -18.57 1.98
N THR A 207 8.19 -18.73 0.80
CA THR A 207 9.17 -19.80 0.53
C THR A 207 10.48 -19.56 1.27
N THR A 208 11.30 -20.60 1.43
CA THR A 208 12.60 -20.50 2.12
C THR A 208 13.51 -19.42 1.51
N ASP A 209 13.50 -19.27 0.18
CA ASP A 209 14.34 -18.28 -0.51
C ASP A 209 13.82 -16.85 -0.32
N GLU A 210 12.51 -16.67 -0.24
CA GLU A 210 11.90 -15.38 0.08
C GLU A 210 12.18 -14.96 1.52
N ARG A 211 12.13 -15.91 2.45
CA ARG A 211 12.49 -15.67 3.85
C ARG A 211 13.95 -15.23 3.98
N ARG A 212 14.86 -15.86 3.22
CA ARG A 212 16.27 -15.48 3.16
C ARG A 212 16.46 -14.07 2.59
N ALA A 213 15.75 -13.73 1.51
CA ALA A 213 15.79 -12.41 0.92
C ALA A 213 15.28 -11.31 1.86
N LEU A 214 14.22 -11.59 2.64
CA LEU A 214 13.70 -10.65 3.66
C LEU A 214 14.63 -10.52 4.88
N SER A 215 15.40 -11.55 5.19
CA SER A 215 16.38 -11.52 6.29
C SER A 215 17.70 -10.81 5.93
N SER A 216 18.00 -10.71 4.64
CA SER A 216 19.12 -9.91 4.14
C SER A 216 18.67 -8.46 4.02
N ASN A 217 19.22 -7.55 4.83
CA ASN A 217 18.94 -6.10 4.85
C ASN A 217 19.33 -5.37 3.53
N GLY A 218 19.02 -5.90 2.35
CA GLY A 218 19.44 -5.38 1.06
C GLY A 218 18.26 -4.81 0.27
N LEU A 219 18.20 -3.47 0.15
CA LEU A 219 17.46 -2.83 -0.94
C LEU A 219 18.00 -3.39 -2.25
N LYS A 220 17.13 -3.95 -3.10
CA LYS A 220 17.55 -4.48 -4.41
C LYS A 220 17.23 -3.50 -5.54
N ASN A 221 18.18 -3.30 -6.46
CA ASN A 221 17.95 -2.46 -7.64
C ASN A 221 16.97 -3.14 -8.63
N LYS A 222 16.70 -2.48 -9.77
CA LYS A 222 15.78 -3.00 -10.82
C LYS A 222 16.21 -4.36 -11.42
N GLN A 223 17.45 -4.78 -11.16
CA GLN A 223 18.08 -6.02 -11.62
C GLN A 223 18.20 -7.07 -10.49
N GLY A 224 17.77 -6.75 -9.26
CA GLY A 224 17.81 -7.68 -8.13
C GLY A 224 19.13 -7.69 -7.35
N GLU A 225 20.01 -6.72 -7.56
CA GLU A 225 21.32 -6.62 -6.90
C GLU A 225 21.23 -5.77 -5.61
N ASP A 226 21.98 -6.16 -4.58
CA ASP A 226 22.01 -5.47 -3.30
C ASP A 226 22.63 -4.06 -3.42
N VAL A 227 21.89 -3.06 -2.97
CA VAL A 227 22.31 -1.66 -2.91
C VAL A 227 22.92 -1.38 -1.55
N THR A 228 24.24 -1.24 -1.49
CA THR A 228 24.97 -0.75 -0.32
C THR A 228 25.27 0.74 -0.50
N TRP A 229 24.68 1.59 0.33
CA TRP A 229 25.04 3.01 0.37
C TRP A 229 26.38 3.19 1.06
N LYS A 230 27.33 3.85 0.39
CA LYS A 230 28.48 4.45 1.06
C LYS A 230 28.02 5.81 1.59
N MET A 231 28.07 5.98 2.90
CA MET A 231 28.03 7.31 3.50
C MET A 231 29.45 7.86 3.41
N ASP A 232 29.66 8.85 2.55
CA ASP A 232 30.85 9.71 2.59
C ASP A 232 30.63 10.85 3.61
#